data_AF-A0A3M0WRT8-F1
#
_entry.id   AF-A0A3M0WRT8-F1
#
_cell.length_a   1.000
_cell.length_b   1.000
_cell.length_c   1.000
_cell.angle_alpha   90.00
_cell.angle_beta   90.00
_cell.angle_gamma   90.00
#
_symmetry.space_group_name_H-M   'P 1'
#
loop_
_entity.id
_entity.type
_entity.pdbx_description
1 polymer ?
#
loop_
_entity_poly.entity_id
_entity_poly.type
_entity_poly.pdbx_seq_one_letter_code
_entity_poly.pdbx_strand_id
1 'polypeptide(L)'
;MKLKTILLLLIFNITILAGNKPYVILISFDGFRWDYLERDISPTLKSIEKEGVRALSLRPSYPSKTFPNHLSIITGMYPENHGIITNYIVDPYN
;
A
#
# COMPACT_ATOMS: atom_id res chain seq x y z
N MET A 1 44.80 4.83 -22.09
CA MET A 1 43.54 5.58 -21.88
C MET A 1 43.82 6.78 -21.00
N LYS A 2 43.34 7.99 -21.33
CA LYS A 2 43.59 9.18 -20.50
C LYS A 2 42.87 9.01 -19.15
N LEU A 3 43.51 9.41 -18.05
CA LEU A 3 42.97 9.29 -16.68
C LEU A 3 41.54 9.88 -16.55
N LYS A 4 41.27 10.99 -17.25
CA LYS A 4 39.93 11.61 -17.33
C LYS A 4 38.85 10.67 -17.87
N THR A 5 39.17 9.83 -18.85
CA THR A 5 38.23 8.88 -19.45
C THR A 5 37.87 7.76 -18.47
N ILE A 6 38.84 7.31 -17.67
CA ILE A 6 38.60 6.30 -16.62
C ILE A 6 37.73 6.89 -15.51
N LEU A 7 38.01 8.12 -15.09
CA LEU A 7 37.22 8.80 -14.06
C LEU A 7 35.77 9.02 -14.49
N LEU A 8 35.55 9.39 -15.76
CA LEU A 8 34.22 9.60 -16.32
C LEU A 8 33.41 8.30 -16.38
N LEU A 9 34.05 7.20 -16.80
CA LEU A 9 33.44 5.87 -16.78
C LEU A 9 33.08 5.42 -15.35
N LEU A 10 33.94 5.71 -14.38
CA LEU A 10 33.69 5.36 -12.98
C LEU A 10 32.47 6.10 -12.41
N ILE A 11 32.36 7.42 -12.66
CA ILE A 11 31.23 8.25 -12.20
C ILE A 11 29.91 7.81 -12.85
N PHE A 12 29.93 7.45 -14.13
CA PHE A 12 28.76 6.97 -14.84
C PHE A 12 28.25 5.62 -14.29
N ASN A 13 29.16 4.71 -13.91
CA ASN A 13 28.78 3.44 -13.30
C ASN A 13 28.20 3.63 -11.89
N ILE A 14 28.73 4.58 -11.10
CA ILE A 14 28.21 4.90 -9.75
C ILE A 14 26.78 5.45 -9.81
N THR A 15 26.46 6.28 -10.82
CA THR A 15 25.11 6.86 -10.99
C THR A 15 24.07 5.83 -11.42
N ILE A 16 24.45 4.84 -12.25
CA ILE A 16 23.57 3.70 -12.59
C ILE A 16 23.31 2.81 -11.36
N LEU A 17 24.34 2.59 -10.53
CA LEU A 17 24.21 1.76 -9.32
C LEU A 17 23.41 2.46 -8.21
N ALA A 18 23.44 3.79 -8.16
CA ALA A 18 22.62 4.62 -7.29
C ALA A 18 21.17 4.77 -7.76
N GLY A 19 20.61 3.69 -8.35
CA GLY A 19 19.22 3.65 -8.79
C GLY A 19 18.28 3.99 -7.64
N ASN A 20 17.39 4.96 -7.87
CA ASN A 20 16.39 5.38 -6.90
C ASN A 20 15.45 4.20 -6.62
N LYS A 21 15.52 3.62 -5.42
CA LYS A 21 14.55 2.59 -5.01
C LYS A 21 13.18 3.27 -4.85
N PRO A 22 12.13 2.80 -5.54
CA PRO A 22 10.81 3.41 -5.39
C PRO A 22 10.32 3.22 -3.95
N TYR A 23 9.74 4.27 -3.38
CA TYR A 23 9.08 4.20 -2.08
C TYR A 23 7.68 3.60 -2.24
N VAL A 24 7.27 2.81 -1.26
CA VAL A 24 5.90 2.29 -1.17
C VAL A 24 5.15 3.10 -0.12
N ILE A 25 4.03 3.71 -0.52
CA ILE A 25 3.12 4.41 0.38
C ILE A 25 1.81 3.64 0.37
N LEU A 26 1.40 3.13 1.53
CA LEU A 26 0.10 2.50 1.72
C LEU A 26 -0.88 3.53 2.30
N ILE A 27 -1.90 3.90 1.53
CA ILE A 27 -2.96 4.81 1.94
C ILE A 27 -4.24 3.99 2.17
N SER A 28 -4.76 3.98 3.39
CA SER A 28 -5.99 3.25 3.74
C SER A 28 -7.14 4.23 3.98
N PHE A 29 -8.26 4.03 3.28
CA PHE A 29 -9.50 4.77 3.48
C PHE A 29 -10.53 3.85 4.17
N ASP A 30 -10.83 4.10 5.44
CA ASP A 30 -11.80 3.28 6.18
C ASP A 30 -13.22 3.47 5.62
N GLY A 31 -13.97 2.37 5.52
CA GLY A 31 -15.33 2.37 5.00
C GLY A 31 -15.47 2.76 3.52
N PHE A 32 -14.39 2.82 2.75
CA PHE A 32 -14.43 3.18 1.32
C PHE A 32 -14.95 1.99 0.48
N ARG A 33 -16.22 2.03 0.11
CA ARG A 33 -16.85 0.96 -0.69
C ARG A 33 -16.38 1.01 -2.15
N TRP A 34 -16.36 -0.15 -2.79
CA TRP A 34 -15.83 -0.34 -4.14
C TRP A 34 -16.45 0.55 -5.23
N ASP A 35 -17.71 0.97 -5.06
CA ASP A 35 -18.47 1.80 -6.00
C ASP A 35 -18.38 3.32 -5.70
N TYR A 36 -17.68 3.73 -4.63
CA TYR A 36 -17.59 5.15 -4.28
C TYR A 36 -16.82 5.97 -5.32
N LEU A 37 -15.92 5.34 -6.07
CA LEU A 37 -15.24 6.00 -7.19
C LEU A 37 -16.21 6.37 -8.31
N GLU A 38 -17.32 5.66 -8.49
CA GLU A 38 -18.29 5.97 -9.56
C GLU A 38 -19.21 7.14 -9.22
N ARG A 39 -19.02 7.77 -8.06
CA ARG A 39 -19.80 8.94 -7.65
C ARG A 39 -19.21 10.25 -8.18
N ASP A 40 -18.06 10.19 -8.85
CA ASP A 40 -17.34 11.35 -9.40
C ASP A 40 -17.04 12.47 -8.39
N ILE A 41 -16.89 12.09 -7.11
CA ILE A 41 -16.64 13.04 -6.01
C ILE A 41 -15.15 13.37 -5.82
N SER A 42 -14.23 12.61 -6.42
CA SER A 42 -12.79 12.78 -6.22
C SER A 42 -12.03 12.75 -7.55
N PRO A 43 -11.73 13.93 -8.15
CA PRO A 43 -10.95 13.99 -9.39
C PRO A 43 -9.52 13.44 -9.21
N THR A 44 -8.95 13.59 -8.00
CA THR A 44 -7.61 13.05 -7.70
C THR A 44 -7.58 11.52 -7.75
N LEU A 45 -8.53 10.84 -7.12
CA LEU A 45 -8.58 9.37 -7.16
C LEU A 45 -8.91 8.85 -8.58
N LYS A 46 -9.75 9.56 -9.34
CA LYS A 46 -10.00 9.25 -10.76
C LYS A 46 -8.74 9.38 -11.62
N SER A 47 -7.90 10.37 -11.36
CA SER A 47 -6.60 10.50 -12.04
C SER A 47 -5.68 9.32 -11.72
N ILE A 48 -5.62 8.90 -10.45
CA ILE A 48 -4.83 7.73 -10.03
C ILE A 48 -5.35 6.44 -10.69
N GLU A 49 -6.67 6.27 -10.80
CA GLU A 49 -7.28 5.14 -11.51
C GLU A 49 -6.87 5.13 -13.00
N LYS A 50 -6.96 6.29 -13.67
CA LYS A 50 -6.69 6.42 -15.11
C LYS A 50 -5.23 6.14 -15.47
N GLU A 51 -4.30 6.62 -14.66
CA GLU A 51 -2.85 6.48 -14.88
C GLU A 51 -2.26 5.24 -14.19
N GLY A 52 -3.09 4.45 -13.49
CA GLY A 52 -2.67 3.35 -12.63
C GLY A 52 -3.43 2.05 -12.90
N VAL A 53 -3.56 1.23 -11.84
CA VAL A 53 -4.26 -0.06 -11.88
C VAL A 53 -5.34 -0.08 -10.82
N ARG A 54 -6.54 -0.54 -11.20
CA ARG A 54 -7.69 -0.70 -10.32
C ARG A 54 -8.22 -2.13 -10.35
N ALA A 55 -8.56 -2.66 -9.18
CA ALA A 55 -9.35 -3.88 -9.04
C ALA A 55 -10.85 -3.56 -9.02
N LEU A 56 -11.70 -4.49 -9.46
CA LEU A 56 -13.16 -4.34 -9.43
C LEU A 56 -13.70 -4.09 -8.01
N SER A 57 -13.15 -4.80 -7.02
CA SER A 57 -13.45 -4.64 -5.61
C SER A 57 -12.38 -5.33 -4.76
N LEU A 58 -12.34 -5.01 -3.46
CA LEU A 58 -11.60 -5.77 -2.46
C LEU A 58 -12.60 -6.62 -1.66
N ARG A 59 -12.35 -7.93 -1.54
CA ARG A 59 -13.12 -8.79 -0.64
C ARG A 59 -12.49 -8.73 0.76
N PRO A 60 -13.17 -8.18 1.77
CA PRO A 60 -12.63 -8.12 3.12
C PRO A 60 -12.61 -9.50 3.79
N SER A 61 -11.75 -9.65 4.78
CA SER A 61 -11.81 -10.73 5.76
C SER A 61 -13.07 -10.60 6.62
N TYR A 62 -13.62 -11.73 7.07
CA TYR A 62 -14.68 -11.73 8.07
C TYR A 62 -14.08 -11.67 9.49
N PRO A 63 -14.60 -10.82 10.40
CA PRO A 63 -15.68 -9.86 10.18
C PRO A 63 -15.20 -8.60 9.43
N SER A 64 -16.11 -7.98 8.65
CA SER A 64 -15.84 -6.75 7.90
C SER A 64 -15.81 -5.52 8.82
N LYS A 65 -14.82 -5.48 9.72
CA LYS A 65 -14.57 -4.44 10.71
C LYS A 65 -13.18 -3.83 10.50
N THR A 66 -13.01 -2.58 10.95
CA THR A 66 -11.80 -1.77 10.78
C THR A 66 -10.54 -2.48 11.27
N PHE A 67 -10.45 -2.79 12.57
CA PHE A 67 -9.23 -3.38 13.15
C PHE A 67 -8.87 -4.74 12.53
N PRO A 68 -9.81 -5.69 12.40
CA PRO A 68 -9.52 -6.96 11.76
C PRO A 68 -8.98 -6.82 10.33
N ASN A 69 -9.61 -6.00 9.48
CA ASN A 69 -9.23 -5.89 8.07
C ASN A 69 -7.95 -5.06 7.85
N HIS A 70 -7.75 -3.98 8.60
CA HIS A 70 -6.51 -3.22 8.51
C HIS A 70 -5.31 -4.10 8.87
N LEU A 71 -5.42 -4.93 9.91
CA LEU A 71 -4.34 -5.83 10.28
C LEU A 71 -4.17 -6.98 9.29
N SER A 72 -5.26 -7.51 8.70
CA SER A 72 -5.17 -8.49 7.62
C SER A 72 -4.40 -7.95 6.40
N ILE A 73 -4.60 -6.67 6.01
CA ILE A 73 -3.87 -6.04 4.90
C ILE A 73 -2.37 -5.95 5.19
N ILE A 74 -2.00 -5.58 6.42
CA ILE A 74 -0.60 -5.41 6.82
C ILE A 74 0.13 -6.77 6.99
N THR A 75 -0.56 -7.77 7.54
CA THR A 75 0.07 -9.04 7.93
C THR A 75 -0.08 -10.15 6.87
N GLY A 76 -1.06 -10.03 5.96
CA GLY A 76 -1.44 -11.11 5.06
C GLY A 76 -2.15 -12.28 5.75
N MET A 77 -2.51 -12.15 7.03
CA MET A 77 -3.16 -13.19 7.82
C MET A 77 -4.67 -12.98 7.92
N TYR A 78 -5.42 -14.06 8.14
CA TYR A 78 -6.83 -13.96 8.54
C TYR A 78 -6.96 -13.49 10.01
N PRO A 79 -8.12 -12.91 10.40
CA PRO A 79 -8.38 -12.48 11.77
C PRO A 79 -8.14 -13.52 12.86
N GLU A 80 -8.44 -14.79 12.57
CA GLU A 80 -8.16 -15.91 13.47
C GLU A 80 -6.66 -16.12 13.73
N ASN A 81 -5.80 -15.79 12.76
CA ASN A 81 -4.35 -15.99 12.85
C ASN A 81 -3.63 -14.80 13.48
N HIS A 82 -4.07 -13.57 13.17
CA HIS A 82 -3.49 -12.37 13.78
C HIS A 82 -4.17 -11.96 15.10
N GLY A 83 -5.19 -12.71 15.55
CA GLY A 83 -5.81 -12.60 16.88
C GLY A 83 -6.76 -11.41 17.09
N ILE A 84 -6.90 -10.51 16.10
CA ILE A 84 -7.77 -9.34 16.21
C ILE A 84 -9.05 -9.58 15.41
N ILE A 85 -10.09 -10.04 16.09
CA ILE A 85 -11.38 -10.43 15.48
C ILE A 85 -12.49 -9.39 15.68
N THR A 86 -12.23 -8.32 16.42
CA THR A 86 -13.23 -7.30 16.79
C THR A 86 -12.58 -5.93 16.94
N ASN A 87 -13.37 -4.86 16.83
CA ASN A 87 -12.92 -3.50 17.16
C ASN A 87 -12.91 -3.23 18.68
N TYR A 88 -13.63 -4.05 19.46
CA TYR A 88 -13.74 -3.92 20.90
C TYR A 88 -13.14 -5.14 21.56
N ILE A 89 -12.04 -4.94 22.28
CA ILE A 89 -11.38 -5.98 23.06
C ILE A 89 -11.77 -5.73 24.51
N VAL A 90 -12.35 -6.73 25.15
CA VAL A 90 -12.55 -6.73 26.60
C VAL A 90 -11.33 -7.38 27.20
N ASP A 91 -10.61 -6.64 28.04
CA ASP A 91 -9.57 -7.22 28.90
C ASP A 91 -10.29 -7.93 30.05
N PRO A 92 -10.20 -9.27 30.19
CA PRO A 92 -10.84 -9.98 31.29
C PRO A 92 -10.11 -9.79 32.64
N TYR A 93 -8.96 -9.12 32.64
CA TYR A 93 -8.11 -8.93 33.82
C TYR A 93 -8.10 -7.50 34.38
N ASN A 94 -8.85 -6.56 33.77
CA ASN A 94 -9.05 -5.19 34.25
C ASN A 94 -10.53 -4.81 34.33
#